data_AF-M7C9V6-F1
#
_entry.id   AF-M7C9V6-F1
#
_cell.length_a   1.000
_cell.length_b   1.000
_cell.length_c   1.000
_cell.angle_alpha   90.00
_cell.angle_beta   90.00
_cell.angle_gamma   90.00
#
_symmetry.space_group_name_H-M   'P 1'
#
loop_
_entity.id
_entity.type
_entity.pdbx_description
1 polymer ?
#
loop_
_entity_poly.entity_id
_entity_poly.type
_entity_poly.pdbx_seq_one_letter_code
_entity_poly.pdbx_strand_id
1 'polypeptide(L)'
;RIIESPCVEGLLQAILSTEIQEESLNYVTCSLAELAKHEGATLHLLEWMNGPLIKRLVRLAGQREHTEPSFQAASVVRHMIRHDKVRSLLKCHMEEVQRYLMNFLNHQEIRFQQLGISTLGKLLEGMSLDSTVLTIST
;
A
#
# COMPACT_ATOMS: atom_id res chain seq x y z
N ARG A 1 11.74 0.17 22.39
CA ARG A 1 11.88 0.90 21.10
C ARG A 1 10.49 1.28 20.58
N ILE A 2 10.31 2.35 19.77
CA ILE A 2 8.98 2.78 19.25
C ILE A 2 8.22 1.64 18.53
N ILE A 3 8.97 0.72 17.93
CA ILE A 3 8.44 -0.44 17.22
C ILE A 3 7.79 -1.48 18.17
N GLU A 4 8.25 -1.54 19.42
CA GLU A 4 7.75 -2.46 20.45
C GLU A 4 6.63 -1.81 21.29
N SER A 5 6.27 -0.56 21.00
CA SER A 5 5.21 0.15 21.72
C SER A 5 3.86 0.03 21.00
N PRO A 6 2.73 0.30 21.69
CA PRO A 6 1.39 0.30 21.09
C PRO A 6 1.19 1.37 19.99
N CYS A 7 2.20 2.20 19.71
CA CYS A 7 2.11 3.28 18.74
C CYS A 7 1.80 2.76 17.33
N VAL A 8 2.39 1.63 16.92
CA VAL A 8 2.15 1.05 15.59
C VAL A 8 0.68 0.63 15.46
N GLU A 9 0.13 -0.04 16.47
CA GLU A 9 -1.29 -0.40 16.50
C GLU A 9 -2.18 0.84 16.47
N GLY A 10 -1.88 1.86 17.27
CA GLY A 10 -2.62 3.12 17.29
C GLY A 10 -2.66 3.81 15.91
N LEU A 11 -1.53 3.82 15.18
CA LEU A 11 -1.47 4.35 13.81
C LEU A 11 -2.32 3.52 12.84
N LEU A 12 -2.31 2.19 12.96
CA LEU A 12 -3.10 1.30 12.13
C LEU A 12 -4.62 1.38 12.44
N GLN A 13 -5.00 1.67 13.68
CA GLN A 13 -6.39 1.96 14.02
C GLN A 13 -6.81 3.34 13.50
N ALA A 14 -5.92 4.33 13.58
CA ALA A 14 -6.20 5.68 13.09
C ALA A 14 -6.47 5.70 11.58
N ILE A 15 -5.73 4.93 10.77
CA ILE A 15 -5.97 4.86 9.31
C ILE A 15 -7.29 4.16 8.95
N LEU A 16 -7.76 3.24 9.80
CA LEU A 16 -9.05 2.56 9.66
C LEU A 16 -10.23 3.46 10.04
N SER A 17 -10.01 4.48 10.88
CA SER A 17 -11.05 5.45 11.24
C SER A 17 -11.51 6.25 10.01
N THR A 18 -12.83 6.35 9.84
CA THR A 18 -13.47 7.16 8.81
C THR A 18 -13.59 8.64 9.20
N GLU A 19 -13.35 8.96 10.47
CA GLU A 19 -13.52 10.31 11.05
C GLU A 19 -12.20 11.09 11.14
N ILE A 20 -11.10 10.52 10.63
CA ILE A 20 -9.80 11.16 10.68
C ILE A 20 -9.75 12.39 9.76
N GLN A 21 -9.31 13.51 10.32
CA GLN A 21 -9.08 14.74 9.56
C GLN A 21 -7.94 14.54 8.56
N GLU A 22 -8.00 15.22 7.41
CA GLU A 22 -7.04 15.05 6.31
C GLU A 22 -5.59 15.29 6.74
N GLU A 23 -5.33 16.35 7.51
CA GLU A 23 -4.00 16.65 8.03
C GLU A 23 -3.46 15.52 8.93
N SER A 24 -4.31 14.99 9.81
CA SER A 24 -3.97 13.84 10.66
C SER A 24 -3.75 12.57 9.84
N LEU A 25 -4.57 12.35 8.80
CA LEU A 25 -4.42 11.22 7.89
C LEU A 25 -3.08 11.29 7.15
N ASN A 26 -2.63 12.48 6.75
CA ASN A 26 -1.33 12.67 6.13
C ASN A 26 -0.19 12.24 7.08
N TYR A 27 -0.20 12.71 8.33
CA TYR A 27 0.82 12.33 9.31
C TYR A 27 0.81 10.83 9.61
N VAL A 28 -0.37 10.23 9.76
CA VAL A 28 -0.52 8.78 10.02
C VAL A 28 -0.01 7.96 8.83
N THR A 29 -0.43 8.29 7.60
CA THR A 29 -0.02 7.55 6.39
C THR A 29 1.48 7.71 6.13
N CYS A 30 2.04 8.90 6.32
CA CYS A 30 3.48 9.15 6.24
C CYS A 30 4.26 8.33 7.27
N SER A 31 3.81 8.32 8.53
CA SER A 31 4.45 7.52 9.59
C SER A 31 4.46 6.03 9.25
N LEU A 32 3.34 5.50 8.75
CA LEU A 32 3.24 4.11 8.32
C LEU A 32 4.13 3.81 7.11
N ALA A 33 4.23 4.74 6.16
CA ALA A 33 5.11 4.60 4.99
C ALA A 33 6.59 4.54 5.39
N GLU A 34 7.02 5.37 6.35
CA GLU A 34 8.38 5.28 6.90
C GLU A 34 8.61 3.96 7.65
N LEU A 35 7.67 3.55 8.51
CA LEU A 35 7.76 2.28 9.23
C LEU A 35 7.86 1.08 8.28
N ALA A 36 7.10 1.07 7.18
CA ALA A 36 7.13 0.00 6.19
C ALA A 36 8.49 -0.15 5.46
N LYS A 37 9.34 0.88 5.48
CA LYS A 37 10.71 0.82 4.93
C LYS A 37 11.68 0.12 5.88
N HIS A 38 11.38 0.10 7.18
CA HIS A 38 12.26 -0.47 8.20
C HIS A 38 11.91 -1.93 8.47
N GLU A 39 12.87 -2.83 8.28
CA GLU A 39 12.66 -4.28 8.41
C GLU A 39 12.16 -4.69 9.82
N GLY A 40 12.71 -4.07 10.87
CA GLY A 40 12.27 -4.31 12.25
C GLY A 40 10.81 -3.92 12.52
N ALA A 41 10.30 -2.87 11.86
CA ALA A 41 8.90 -2.44 12.00
C ALA A 41 7.96 -3.22 11.06
N THR A 42 8.49 -3.70 9.94
CA THR A 42 7.73 -4.43 8.91
C THR A 42 7.09 -5.69 9.49
N LEU A 43 7.80 -6.45 10.33
CA LEU A 43 7.27 -7.66 10.94
C LEU A 43 6.05 -7.37 11.83
N HIS A 44 6.12 -6.33 12.66
CA HIS A 44 4.99 -5.91 13.48
C HIS A 44 3.83 -5.37 12.64
N LEU A 45 4.10 -4.57 11.60
CA LEU A 45 3.05 -4.15 10.65
C LEU A 45 2.37 -5.36 10.01
N LEU A 46 3.13 -6.39 9.64
CA LEU A 46 2.63 -7.59 8.98
C LEU A 46 1.64 -8.38 9.85
N GLU A 47 1.84 -8.43 11.18
CA GLU A 47 0.92 -9.08 12.12
C GLU A 47 -0.49 -8.49 11.98
N TRP A 48 -0.58 -7.17 11.87
CA TRP A 48 -1.83 -6.41 11.77
C TRP A 48 -2.40 -6.29 10.35
N MET A 49 -1.62 -6.61 9.31
CA MET A 49 -2.11 -6.62 7.93
C MET A 49 -3.26 -7.61 7.78
N ASN A 50 -4.48 -7.10 7.61
CA ASN A 50 -5.70 -7.86 7.41
C ASN A 50 -6.50 -7.29 6.23
N GLY A 51 -7.59 -7.96 5.86
CA GLY A 51 -8.44 -7.55 4.73
C GLY A 51 -8.93 -6.09 4.83
N PRO A 52 -9.52 -5.65 5.95
CA PRO A 52 -9.94 -4.27 6.14
C PRO A 52 -8.83 -3.24 5.96
N LEU A 53 -7.65 -3.48 6.54
CA LEU A 53 -6.51 -2.57 6.45
C LEU A 53 -5.97 -2.49 5.01
N ILE A 54 -5.81 -3.63 4.34
CA ILE A 54 -5.37 -3.66 2.93
C ILE A 54 -6.39 -2.95 2.04
N LYS A 55 -7.69 -3.22 2.22
CA LYS A 55 -8.76 -2.54 1.49
C LYS A 55 -8.71 -1.02 1.71
N ARG A 56 -8.46 -0.58 2.95
CA ARG A 56 -8.34 0.85 3.28
C ARG A 56 -7.12 1.49 2.60
N LEU A 57 -5.95 0.85 2.67
CA LEU A 57 -4.73 1.32 2.02
C LEU A 57 -4.89 1.44 0.50
N VAL A 58 -5.45 0.42 -0.14
CA VAL A 58 -5.68 0.41 -1.59
C VAL A 58 -6.70 1.49 -1.98
N ARG A 59 -7.75 1.70 -1.18
CA ARG A 59 -8.71 2.79 -1.40
C ARG A 59 -8.06 4.17 -1.27
N LEU A 60 -7.23 4.39 -0.25
CA LEU A 60 -6.48 5.63 -0.06
C LEU A 60 -5.53 5.89 -1.23
N ALA A 61 -4.78 4.87 -1.67
CA ALA A 61 -3.92 4.94 -2.85
C ALA A 61 -4.69 5.28 -4.14
N GLY A 62 -5.98 4.94 -4.21
CA GLY A 62 -6.85 5.28 -5.31
C GLY A 62 -7.39 6.72 -5.31
N GLN A 63 -7.20 7.49 -4.23
CA GLN A 63 -7.71 8.86 -4.14
C GLN A 63 -6.92 9.81 -5.03
N ARG A 64 -7.66 10.64 -5.78
CA ARG A 64 -7.08 11.65 -6.69
C ARG A 64 -6.98 13.04 -6.06
N GLU A 65 -7.90 13.37 -5.15
CA GLU A 65 -7.98 14.67 -4.49
C GLU A 65 -6.91 14.81 -3.39
N HIS A 66 -6.66 13.71 -2.65
CA HIS A 66 -5.70 13.66 -1.56
C HIS A 66 -4.39 13.02 -2.01
N THR A 67 -3.61 13.75 -2.82
CA THR A 67 -2.43 13.22 -3.51
C THR A 67 -1.35 12.72 -2.55
N GLU A 68 -1.04 13.44 -1.47
CA GLU A 68 0.00 13.03 -0.53
C GLU A 68 -0.40 11.78 0.28
N PRO A 69 -1.57 11.71 0.96
CA PRO A 69 -2.02 10.47 1.60
C PRO A 69 -2.13 9.28 0.62
N SER A 70 -2.54 9.55 -0.62
CA SER A 70 -2.59 8.56 -1.69
C SER A 70 -1.21 7.99 -2.01
N PHE A 71 -0.22 8.87 -2.20
CA PHE A 71 1.18 8.48 -2.41
C PHE A 71 1.74 7.67 -1.24
N GLN A 72 1.48 8.11 0.00
CA GLN A 72 1.98 7.42 1.20
C GLN A 72 1.33 6.05 1.39
N ALA A 73 0.02 5.94 1.17
CA ALA A 73 -0.68 4.64 1.22
C ALA A 73 -0.16 3.67 0.16
N ALA A 74 0.06 4.15 -1.07
CA ALA A 74 0.66 3.34 -2.14
C ALA A 74 2.10 2.91 -1.80
N SER A 75 2.87 3.79 -1.13
CA SER A 75 4.21 3.47 -0.64
C SER A 75 4.19 2.35 0.40
N VAL A 76 3.25 2.37 1.35
CA VAL A 76 3.04 1.25 2.29
C VAL A 76 2.76 -0.05 1.53
N VAL A 77 1.80 -0.05 0.60
CA VAL A 77 1.46 -1.23 -0.21
C VAL A 77 2.70 -1.76 -0.94
N ARG A 78 3.47 -0.89 -1.60
CA ARG A 78 4.68 -1.22 -2.34
C ARG A 78 5.76 -1.88 -1.47
N HIS A 79 5.93 -1.47 -0.22
CA HIS A 79 6.92 -2.06 0.67
C HIS A 79 6.43 -3.40 1.25
N MET A 80 5.14 -3.52 1.51
CA MET A 80 4.54 -4.67 2.18
C MET A 80 4.26 -5.85 1.23
N ILE A 81 4.07 -5.59 -0.08
CA ILE A 81 3.75 -6.60 -1.11
C ILE A 81 4.75 -7.77 -1.24
N ARG A 82 5.99 -7.57 -0.78
CA ARG A 82 7.01 -8.64 -0.77
C ARG A 82 6.62 -9.81 0.14
N HIS A 83 5.71 -9.60 1.09
CA HIS A 83 5.24 -10.62 2.02
C HIS A 83 4.01 -11.33 1.47
N ASP A 84 4.02 -12.67 1.46
CA ASP A 84 2.96 -13.49 0.86
C ASP A 84 1.57 -13.24 1.45
N LYS A 85 1.50 -13.00 2.77
CA LYS A 85 0.25 -12.60 3.45
C LYS A 85 -0.37 -11.37 2.80
N VAL A 86 0.43 -10.33 2.56
CA VAL A 86 -0.04 -9.08 1.95
C VAL A 86 -0.40 -9.29 0.48
N ARG A 87 0.41 -10.07 -0.26
CA ARG A 87 0.12 -10.40 -1.66
C ARG A 87 -1.23 -11.14 -1.79
N SER A 88 -1.48 -12.11 -0.91
CA SER A 88 -2.75 -12.85 -0.85
C SER A 88 -3.94 -11.91 -0.59
N LEU A 89 -3.80 -10.98 0.37
CA LEU A 89 -4.85 -9.99 0.65
C LEU A 89 -5.08 -9.02 -0.53
N LEU A 90 -4.03 -8.61 -1.23
CA LEU A 90 -4.13 -7.75 -2.42
C LEU A 90 -4.81 -8.45 -3.60
N LYS A 91 -4.67 -9.78 -3.75
CA LYS A 91 -5.38 -10.57 -4.78
C LYS A 91 -6.90 -10.37 -4.71
N CYS A 92 -7.45 -10.13 -3.51
CA CYS A 92 -8.88 -9.85 -3.31
C CYS A 92 -9.33 -8.44 -3.73
N HIS A 93 -8.39 -7.55 -4.06
CA HIS A 93 -8.63 -6.12 -4.35
C HIS A 93 -7.94 -5.68 -5.65
N MET A 94 -7.73 -6.61 -6.59
CA MET A 94 -6.93 -6.35 -7.80
C MET A 94 -7.54 -5.30 -8.72
N GLU A 95 -8.87 -5.16 -8.76
CA GLU A 95 -9.53 -4.12 -9.55
C GLU A 95 -9.20 -2.71 -9.03
N GLU A 96 -9.27 -2.49 -7.72
CA GLU A 96 -8.83 -1.24 -7.11
C GLU A 96 -7.32 -1.03 -7.30
N VAL A 97 -6.52 -2.09 -7.19
CA VAL A 97 -5.06 -2.02 -7.38
C VAL A 97 -4.71 -1.56 -8.80
N GLN A 98 -5.29 -2.20 -9.81
CA GLN A 98 -5.08 -1.82 -11.21
C GLN A 98 -5.50 -0.38 -11.46
N ARG A 99 -6.65 0.03 -10.91
CA ARG A 99 -7.16 1.40 -11.08
C ARG A 99 -6.23 2.45 -10.48
N TYR A 100 -5.72 2.27 -9.25
CA TYR A 100 -4.78 3.26 -8.71
C TYR A 100 -3.44 3.23 -9.44
N LEU A 101 -2.95 2.06 -9.88
CA LEU A 101 -1.73 1.97 -10.66
C LEU A 101 -1.86 2.73 -11.98
N MET A 102 -2.98 2.60 -12.68
CA MET A 102 -3.25 3.38 -13.90
C MET A 102 -3.28 4.88 -13.62
N ASN A 103 -3.83 5.31 -12.47
CA ASN A 103 -3.78 6.72 -12.07
C ASN A 103 -2.34 7.20 -11.87
N PHE A 104 -1.50 6.38 -11.24
CA PHE A 104 -0.11 6.73 -10.92
C PHE A 104 0.76 6.77 -12.17
N LEU A 105 0.58 5.83 -13.09
CA LEU A 105 1.31 5.77 -14.36
C LEU A 105 0.98 6.96 -15.28
N ASN A 106 -0.23 7.50 -15.18
CA ASN A 106 -0.66 8.67 -15.95
C ASN A 106 -0.54 10.00 -15.17
N HIS A 107 0.03 9.97 -13.97
CA HIS A 107 0.13 11.17 -13.14
C HIS A 107 1.19 12.14 -13.69
N GLN A 108 0.98 13.45 -13.51
CA GLN A 108 1.93 14.47 -14.01
C GLN A 108 3.28 14.44 -13.28
N GLU A 109 3.25 14.12 -11.98
CA GLU A 109 4.47 14.02 -11.16
C GLU A 109 5.18 12.66 -11.35
N ILE A 110 6.46 12.73 -11.70
CA ILE A 110 7.32 11.55 -11.97
C ILE A 110 7.35 10.57 -10.78
N ARG A 111 7.31 11.07 -9.54
CA ARG A 111 7.37 10.22 -8.35
C ARG A 111 6.23 9.20 -8.27
N PHE A 112 5.04 9.57 -8.73
CA PHE A 112 3.89 8.66 -8.78
C PHE A 112 4.10 7.57 -9.83
N GLN A 113 4.60 7.95 -11.01
CA GLN A 113 4.91 7.00 -12.08
C GLN A 113 5.96 5.99 -11.62
N GLN A 114 7.04 6.45 -10.97
CA GLN A 114 8.09 5.59 -10.42
C GLN A 114 7.55 4.61 -9.37
N LEU A 115 6.70 5.10 -8.46
CA LEU A 115 6.07 4.25 -7.46
C LEU A 115 5.12 3.22 -8.09
N GLY A 116 4.35 3.63 -9.10
CA GLY A 116 3.47 2.75 -9.88
C GLY A 116 4.26 1.64 -10.58
N ILE A 117 5.32 1.98 -11.31
CA ILE A 117 6.21 1.03 -11.99
C ILE A 117 6.85 0.06 -10.99
N SER A 118 7.41 0.58 -9.89
CA SER A 118 8.02 -0.26 -8.86
C SER A 118 7.02 -1.24 -8.24
N THR A 119 5.78 -0.81 -8.05
CA THR A 119 4.72 -1.66 -7.47
C THR A 119 4.30 -2.74 -8.45
N LEU A 120 4.11 -2.39 -9.73
CA LEU A 120 3.79 -3.34 -10.78
C LEU A 120 4.87 -4.41 -10.94
N GLY A 121 6.15 -4.01 -10.94
CA GLY A 121 7.27 -4.96 -10.98
C GLY A 121 7.20 -5.98 -9.84
N LYS A 122 6.91 -5.55 -8.62
CA LYS A 122 6.78 -6.44 -7.45
C LYS A 122 5.53 -7.34 -7.48
N LEU A 123 4.42 -6.85 -8.03
CA LEU A 123 3.25 -7.70 -8.29
C LEU A 123 3.60 -8.83 -9.26
N LEU A 124 4.27 -8.50 -10.37
CA LEU A 124 4.62 -9.44 -11.43
C LEU A 124 5.68 -10.46 -10.98
N GLU A 125 6.72 -10.05 -10.24
CA GLU A 125 7.67 -10.96 -9.61
C GLU A 125 6.94 -12.01 -8.75
N GLY A 126 5.93 -11.58 -8.01
CA GLY A 126 5.12 -12.45 -7.16
C GLY A 126 4.15 -13.36 -7.89
N MET A 127 3.75 -13.01 -9.11
CA MET A 127 2.91 -13.82 -9.99
C MET A 127 3.76 -14.80 -10.81
N SER A 128 5.01 -14.46 -11.13
CA SER A 128 5.92 -15.34 -11.89
C SER A 128 6.29 -16.64 -11.15
N LEU A 129 6.08 -16.70 -9.83
CA LEU A 129 6.26 -17.93 -9.02
C LEU A 129 5.00 -18.82 -9.02
N ASP A 130 3.83 -18.28 -9.39
CA ASP A 130 2.59 -19.01 -9.69
C ASP A 130 2.48 -19.13 -11.22
N SER A 131 3.24 -20.06 -11.83
CA SER A 131 3.42 -20.11 -13.29
C SER A 131 2.09 -20.19 -14.06
N THR A 132 2.04 -19.50 -15.22
CA THR A 132 0.99 -19.56 -16.25
C THR A 132 -0.21 -18.65 -15.99
N VAL A 133 -0.24 -17.51 -16.68
CA VAL A 133 -1.40 -16.83 -17.30
C VAL A 133 -1.00 -15.37 -17.44
N LEU A 134 -0.59 -15.00 -18.65
CA LEU A 134 -0.86 -13.69 -19.24
C LEU A 134 -0.57 -13.82 -20.73
N THR A 135 -1.49 -14.50 -21.42
CA THR A 135 -1.71 -14.27 -22.85
C THR A 135 -2.20 -12.82 -22.97
N ILE A 136 -1.28 -11.91 -23.25
CA ILE A 136 -1.64 -10.58 -23.73
C ILE A 136 -2.15 -10.81 -25.16
N SER A 137 -3.47 -10.83 -25.30
CA SER A 137 -4.11 -10.77 -26.62
C SER A 137 -3.99 -9.33 -27.10
N THR A 138 -3.02 -9.09 -27.97
CA THR A 138 -3.02 -7.98 -28.94
C THR A 138 -4.00 -8.26 -30.05
#